data_AF-A0A7J7CSQ5-F1
#
_entry.id   AF-A0A7J7CSQ5-F1
#
_cell.length_a   1.000
_cell.length_b   1.000
_cell.length_c   1.000
_cell.angle_alpha   90.00
_cell.angle_beta   90.00
_cell.angle_gamma   90.00
#
_symmetry.space_group_name_H-M   'P 1'
#
loop_
_entity.id
_entity.type
_entity.pdbx_description
1 polymer ?
#
loop_
_entity_poly.entity_id
_entity_poly.type
_entity_poly.pdbx_seq_one_letter_code
_entity_poly.pdbx_strand_id
1 'polypeptide(L)'
;MAFTLKAVKVPANSISLEEARVRMFDFFRSSCRSIPSVMEIYNLQDVVTPSQLRSTIASEIRKNSTVTNPKVIDLLLFKGMEELNNITEHAKQRHHIIGQYVLWSARSCAGFGYQR
;
A
#
# COMPACT_ATOMS: atom_id res chain seq x y z
N MET A 1 -9.58 18.73 7.46
CA MET A 1 -9.38 17.90 8.67
C MET A 1 -8.04 17.21 8.52
N ALA A 2 -7.02 17.66 9.27
CA ALA A 2 -5.67 17.10 9.21
C ALA A 2 -5.66 15.74 9.92
N PHE A 3 -5.44 14.66 9.17
CA PHE A 3 -5.14 13.36 9.75
C PHE A 3 -3.77 13.47 10.43
N THR A 4 -3.79 13.54 11.76
CA THR A 4 -2.60 13.35 12.58
C THR A 4 -2.16 11.89 12.45
N LEU A 5 -1.30 11.63 11.47
CA LEU A 5 -0.51 10.41 11.45
C LEU A 5 0.42 10.49 12.65
N LYS A 6 -0.06 9.91 13.76
CA LYS A 6 0.75 9.49 14.90
C LYS A 6 2.03 8.92 14.33
N ALA A 7 3.14 9.60 14.66
CA ALA A 7 4.52 9.30 14.32
C ALA A 7 4.69 7.94 13.67
N VAL A 8 5.28 7.93 12.48
CA VAL A 8 5.88 6.77 11.81
C VAL A 8 6.77 6.05 12.84
N LYS A 9 6.15 5.19 13.63
CA LYS A 9 6.78 4.55 14.78
C LYS A 9 7.52 3.40 14.17
N VAL A 10 8.86 3.50 14.20
CA VAL A 10 9.80 2.41 13.94
C VAL A 10 9.12 1.09 14.32
N PRO A 11 8.98 0.12 13.40
CA PRO A 11 8.11 -1.01 13.65
C PRO A 11 8.55 -1.66 14.95
N ALA A 12 7.62 -1.68 15.90
CA ALA A 12 7.73 -2.52 17.07
C ALA A 12 7.97 -3.93 16.55
N ASN A 13 9.17 -4.48 16.77
CA ASN A 13 9.54 -5.84 16.39
C ASN A 13 8.40 -6.76 16.77
N SER A 14 7.61 -7.19 15.79
CA SER A 14 6.55 -8.16 16.02
C SER A 14 7.24 -9.41 16.55
N ILE A 15 6.93 -9.79 17.79
CA ILE A 15 7.57 -10.92 18.46
C ILE A 15 7.08 -12.23 17.84
N SER A 16 5.85 -12.22 17.28
CA SER A 16 5.20 -13.36 16.66
C SER A 16 4.64 -13.05 15.27
N LEU A 17 4.45 -14.11 14.48
CA LEU A 17 3.85 -14.04 13.14
C LEU A 17 2.36 -13.68 13.17
N GLU A 18 1.67 -14.00 14.26
CA GLU A 18 0.25 -13.69 14.41
C GLU A 18 0.01 -12.19 14.57
N GLU A 19 0.83 -11.51 15.37
CA GLU A 19 0.73 -10.06 15.55
C GLU A 19 1.00 -9.31 14.25
N ALA A 20 2.02 -9.74 13.50
CA ALA A 20 2.33 -9.19 12.18
C ALA A 20 1.16 -9.37 11.20
N ARG A 21 0.46 -10.51 11.26
CA ARG A 21 -0.73 -10.78 10.43
C ARG A 21 -1.91 -9.88 10.79
N VAL A 22 -2.17 -9.66 12.08
CA VAL A 22 -3.23 -8.74 12.52
C VAL A 22 -2.96 -7.33 12.03
N ARG A 23 -1.73 -6.82 12.23
CA ARG A 23 -1.31 -5.50 11.74
C ARG A 23 -1.42 -5.37 10.21
N MET A 24 -1.09 -6.44 9.48
CA MET A 24 -1.27 -6.49 8.03
C MET A 24 -2.74 -6.37 7.62
N PHE A 25 -3.66 -7.03 8.32
CA PHE A 25 -5.09 -6.90 8.05
C PHE A 25 -5.63 -5.52 8.40
N ASP A 26 -5.15 -4.90 9.48
CA ASP A 26 -5.50 -3.53 9.84
C ASP A 26 -5.00 -2.53 8.79
N PHE A 27 -3.77 -2.70 8.30
CA PHE A 27 -3.24 -1.93 7.18
C PHE A 27 -4.09 -2.11 5.91
N PHE A 28 -4.48 -3.34 5.58
CA PHE A 28 -5.34 -3.62 4.43
C PHE A 28 -6.70 -2.92 4.54
N ARG A 29 -7.33 -2.99 5.72
CA ARG A 29 -8.58 -2.29 6.01
C ARG A 29 -8.44 -0.78 5.91
N SER A 30 -7.38 -0.21 6.46
CA SER A 30 -7.10 1.23 6.38
C SER A 30 -6.92 1.69 4.94
N SER A 31 -6.13 0.94 4.16
CA SER A 31 -5.91 1.19 2.73
C SER A 31 -7.22 1.14 1.94
N CYS A 32 -8.08 0.15 2.19
CA CYS A 32 -9.35 0.05 1.49
C CYS A 32 -10.32 1.20 1.78
N ARG A 33 -10.21 1.83 2.96
CA ARG A 33 -11.00 3.00 3.35
C ARG A 33 -10.48 4.30 2.75
N SER A 34 -9.19 4.41 2.46
CA SER A 34 -8.61 5.61 1.82
C SER A 34 -8.76 5.62 0.29
N ILE A 35 -9.04 4.47 -0.35
CA ILE A 35 -9.22 4.38 -1.82
C ILE A 35 -10.22 5.40 -2.37
N PRO A 36 -11.44 5.58 -1.82
CA PRO A 36 -12.40 6.56 -2.36
C PRO A 36 -11.84 7.98 -2.37
N SER A 37 -11.17 8.39 -1.28
CA SER A 37 -10.52 9.71 -1.21
C SER A 37 -9.39 9.85 -2.22
N VAL A 38 -8.57 8.81 -2.41
CA VAL A 38 -7.52 8.81 -3.44
C VAL A 38 -8.13 8.91 -4.85
N MET A 39 -9.24 8.23 -5.11
CA MET A 39 -9.92 8.31 -6.41
C MET A 39 -10.44 9.71 -6.72
N GLU A 40 -10.98 10.40 -5.73
CA GLU A 40 -11.45 11.78 -5.87
C GLU A 40 -10.28 12.73 -6.12
N ILE A 41 -9.20 12.65 -5.32
CA ILE A 41 -8.15 13.66 -5.42
C ILE A 41 -7.35 13.55 -6.73
N TYR A 42 -7.16 12.32 -7.23
CA TYR A 42 -6.46 12.09 -8.49
C TYR A 42 -7.38 12.00 -9.72
N ASN A 43 -8.70 12.19 -9.55
CA ASN A 43 -9.72 12.06 -10.60
C ASN A 43 -9.60 10.75 -11.41
N LEU A 44 -9.38 9.61 -10.75
CA LEU A 44 -9.06 8.32 -11.40
C LEU A 44 -10.28 7.56 -11.95
N GLN A 45 -11.47 8.15 -11.88
CA GLN A 45 -12.75 7.51 -12.22
C GLN A 45 -12.80 6.96 -13.65
N ASP A 46 -12.14 7.63 -14.61
CA ASP A 46 -12.14 7.23 -16.02
C ASP A 46 -11.19 6.07 -16.34
N VAL A 47 -10.22 5.81 -15.45
CA VAL A 47 -9.11 4.88 -15.72
C VAL A 47 -9.28 3.59 -14.96
N VAL A 48 -9.76 3.65 -13.71
CA VAL A 48 -9.83 2.49 -12.82
C VAL A 48 -11.03 2.51 -11.91
N THR A 49 -11.58 1.31 -11.71
CA THR A 49 -12.66 1.09 -10.74
C THR A 49 -12.11 0.87 -9.32
N PRO A 50 -12.85 1.27 -8.27
CA PRO A 50 -12.42 1.03 -6.88
C PRO A 50 -12.25 -0.47 -6.56
N SER A 51 -12.98 -1.34 -7.27
CA SER A 51 -12.86 -2.79 -7.15
C SER A 51 -11.51 -3.31 -7.63
N GLN A 52 -11.00 -2.78 -8.75
CA GLN A 52 -9.69 -3.13 -9.28
C GLN A 52 -8.57 -2.71 -8.31
N LEU A 53 -8.61 -1.50 -7.74
CA LEU A 53 -7.61 -1.06 -6.76
C LEU A 53 -7.57 -1.97 -5.53
N ARG A 54 -8.73 -2.34 -4.97
CA ARG A 54 -8.82 -3.28 -3.84
C ARG A 54 -8.23 -4.65 -4.19
N SER A 55 -8.49 -5.12 -5.41
CA SER A 55 -7.98 -6.40 -5.92
C SER A 55 -6.46 -6.36 -6.11
N THR A 56 -5.91 -5.26 -6.62
CA THR A 56 -4.46 -5.05 -6.77
C THR A 56 -3.77 -5.09 -5.41
N ILE A 57 -4.26 -4.36 -4.41
CA ILE A 57 -3.70 -4.38 -3.05
C ILE A 57 -3.75 -5.79 -2.46
N ALA A 58 -4.87 -6.51 -2.63
CA ALA A 58 -4.99 -7.88 -2.17
C ALA A 58 -4.01 -8.83 -2.90
N SER A 59 -3.72 -8.59 -4.18
CA SER A 59 -2.74 -9.36 -4.94
C SER A 59 -1.30 -9.13 -4.44
N GLU A 60 -0.94 -7.89 -4.12
CA GLU A 60 0.37 -7.54 -3.56
C GLU A 60 0.61 -8.19 -2.20
N ILE A 61 -0.41 -8.19 -1.34
CA ILE A 61 -0.34 -8.89 -0.04
C ILE A 61 -0.14 -10.40 -0.24
N ARG A 62 -0.86 -11.00 -1.20
CA ARG A 62 -0.73 -12.44 -1.50
C ARG A 62 0.63 -12.81 -2.07
N LYS A 63 1.26 -11.95 -2.90
CA LYS A 63 2.62 -12.16 -3.42
C LYS A 63 3.65 -12.31 -2.30
N ASN A 64 3.45 -11.61 -1.19
CA ASN A 64 4.34 -11.65 -0.04
C ASN A 64 4.00 -12.74 0.99
N SER A 65 3.06 -13.65 0.70
CA SER A 65 2.62 -14.70 1.63
C SER A 65 3.69 -15.75 1.95
N THR A 66 4.71 -15.89 1.11
CA THR A 66 5.82 -16.84 1.31
C THR A 66 6.81 -16.39 2.38
N VAL A 67 6.73 -15.14 2.84
CA VAL A 67 7.66 -14.59 3.83
C VAL A 67 7.34 -15.12 5.23
N THR A 68 8.28 -15.87 5.81
CA THR A 68 8.15 -16.49 7.14
C THR A 68 8.85 -15.70 8.25
N ASN A 69 9.64 -14.67 7.91
CA ASN A 69 10.37 -13.88 8.90
C ASN A 69 9.53 -12.66 9.34
N PRO A 70 9.16 -12.54 10.62
CA PRO A 70 8.29 -11.45 11.11
C PRO A 70 8.91 -10.06 10.89
N LYS A 71 10.24 -9.93 11.00
CA LYS A 71 10.93 -8.65 10.78
C LYS A 71 10.81 -8.16 9.34
N VAL A 72 10.80 -9.09 8.38
CA VAL A 72 10.65 -8.76 6.96
C VAL A 72 9.21 -8.33 6.69
N ILE A 73 8.22 -8.97 7.33
CA ILE A 73 6.81 -8.56 7.24
C ILE A 73 6.62 -7.14 7.79
N ASP A 74 7.22 -6.84 8.94
CA ASP A 74 7.19 -5.50 9.54
C ASP A 74 7.80 -4.44 8.62
N LEU A 75 8.93 -4.75 7.98
CA LEU A 75 9.55 -3.85 7.00
C LEU A 75 8.69 -3.64 5.77
N LEU A 76 8.03 -4.70 5.27
CA LEU A 76 7.10 -4.59 4.14
C LEU A 76 5.86 -3.77 4.50
N LEU A 77 5.34 -3.93 5.71
CA LEU A 77 4.23 -3.11 6.23
C LEU A 77 4.64 -1.65 6.35
N PHE A 78 5.84 -1.37 6.85
CA PHE A 78 6.37 -0.02 6.95
C PHE A 78 6.45 0.67 5.58
N LYS A 79 7.04 -0.03 4.58
CA LYS A 79 7.09 0.46 3.20
C LYS A 79 5.70 0.71 2.62
N GLY A 80 4.74 -0.19 2.89
CA GLY A 80 3.36 -0.02 2.45
C GLY A 80 2.66 1.19 3.08
N MET A 81 2.90 1.45 4.37
CA MET A 81 2.37 2.62 5.07
C MET A 81 2.96 3.92 4.55
N GLU A 82 4.27 3.96 4.32
CA GLU A 82 4.97 5.12 3.75
C GLU A 82 4.45 5.43 2.34
N GLU A 83 4.30 4.41 1.49
CA GLU A 83 3.72 4.55 0.15
C GLU A 83 2.28 5.07 0.19
N LEU A 84 1.45 4.53 1.09
CA LEU A 84 0.07 5.00 1.26
C LEU A 84 0.04 6.47 1.72
N ASN A 85 0.97 6.86 2.61
CA ASN A 85 1.07 8.24 3.06
C ASN A 85 1.46 9.18 1.91
N ASN A 86 2.48 8.81 1.12
CA ASN A 86 2.90 9.60 -0.04
C ASN A 86 1.77 9.81 -1.05
N ILE A 87 0.90 8.82 -1.23
CA ILE A 87 -0.29 8.93 -2.09
C ILE A 87 -1.33 9.87 -1.47
N THR A 88 -1.56 9.77 -0.16
CA THR A 88 -2.56 10.57 0.57
C THR A 88 -2.13 12.03 0.71
N GLU A 89 -0.84 12.31 0.85
CA GLU A 89 -0.26 13.65 0.97
C GLU A 89 0.00 14.34 -0.39
N HIS A 90 -0.37 13.70 -1.50
CA HIS A 90 -0.12 14.23 -2.86
C HIS A 90 1.35 14.45 -3.20
N ALA A 91 2.24 13.66 -2.59
CA ALA A 91 3.66 13.68 -2.91
C ALA A 91 3.97 13.08 -4.31
N LYS A 92 3.02 12.35 -4.92
CA LYS A 92 3.16 11.74 -6.27
C LYS A 92 2.15 12.33 -7.26
N GLN A 93 2.55 12.44 -8.53
CA GLN A 93 1.68 12.90 -9.62
C GLN A 93 0.76 11.79 -10.14
N ARG A 94 -0.37 12.17 -10.78
CA ARG A 94 -1.40 11.25 -11.31
C ARG A 94 -0.83 10.15 -12.21
N HIS A 95 0.11 10.46 -13.10
CA HIS A 95 0.69 9.45 -14.01
C HIS A 95 1.49 8.38 -13.27
N HIS A 96 2.07 8.68 -12.10
CA HIS A 96 2.80 7.69 -11.31
C HIS A 96 1.85 6.65 -10.73
N ILE A 97 0.68 7.10 -10.26
CA ILE A 97 -0.35 6.20 -9.72
C ILE A 97 -0.91 5.32 -10.82
N ILE A 98 -1.15 5.89 -12.01
CA ILE A 98 -1.65 5.14 -13.16
C ILE A 98 -0.63 4.08 -13.59
N GLY A 99 0.65 4.44 -13.72
CA GLY A 99 1.70 3.48 -14.08
C GLY A 99 1.84 2.34 -13.06
N GLN A 100 1.87 2.68 -11.77
CA GLN A 100 2.20 1.74 -10.70
C GLN A 100 1.05 0.85 -10.26
N TYR A 101 -0.21 1.30 -10.31
CA TYR A 101 -1.34 0.54 -9.74
C TYR A 101 -2.33 0.04 -10.79
N VAL A 102 -2.30 0.60 -12.00
CA VAL A 102 -3.20 0.22 -13.11
C VAL A 102 -2.46 -0.68 -14.07
N LEU A 103 -1.31 -0.23 -14.59
CA LEU A 103 -0.54 -0.96 -15.60
C LEU A 103 0.35 -2.06 -14.99
N TRP A 104 0.87 -1.85 -13.77
CA TRP A 104 1.77 -2.79 -13.09
C TRP A 104 1.10 -4.10 -12.63
N SER A 105 -0.24 -4.14 -12.56
CA SER A 105 -0.98 -5.38 -12.24
C SER A 105 -0.67 -6.51 -13.23
N ALA A 106 -0.14 -6.19 -14.42
CA ALA A 106 0.28 -7.13 -15.44
C ALA A 106 1.78 -7.53 -15.41
N ARG A 107 2.64 -6.93 -14.57
CA ARG A 107 4.11 -7.08 -14.69
C ARG A 107 4.92 -7.23 -13.39
N SER A 108 4.34 -7.71 -12.30
CA SER A 108 5.14 -7.97 -11.08
C SER A 108 5.92 -9.29 -11.14
N CYS A 109 6.89 -9.36 -12.06
CA CYS A 109 8.07 -10.24 -11.97
C CYS A 109 9.38 -9.46 -11.98
N ALA A 110 9.39 -8.13 -12.12
CA ALA A 110 10.62 -7.35 -12.16
C ALA A 110 10.64 -6.28 -11.06
N GLY A 111 11.81 -6.07 -10.49
CA GLY A 111 12.05 -5.35 -9.24
C GLY A 111 11.46 -3.95 -9.16
N PHE A 112 11.28 -3.53 -7.90
CA PHE A 112 11.22 -2.14 -7.48
C PHE A 112 12.34 -1.32 -8.14
N GLY A 113 12.05 -0.79 -9.33
CA GLY A 113 12.80 0.26 -9.98
C GLY A 113 12.34 1.58 -9.39
N TYR A 114 13.08 2.06 -8.40
CA TYR A 114 13.08 3.46 -7.99
C TYR A 114 13.37 4.30 -9.24
N GLN A 115 12.41 5.09 -9.71
CA GLN A 115 12.64 6.04 -10.79
C GLN A 115 12.25 7.44 -10.33
N ARG A 116 13.33 8.14 -9.95
CA ARG A 116 13.57 9.56 -9.70
C ARG A 116 12.99 10.19 -8.44
#